data_AF-A0A286RAM2-F1
#
_entry.id   AF-A0A286RAM2-F1
#
_cell.length_a   1.000
_cell.length_b   1.000
_cell.length_c   1.000
_cell.angle_alpha   90.00
_cell.angle_beta   90.00
_cell.angle_gamma   90.00
#
_symmetry.space_group_name_H-M   'P 1'
#
loop_
_entity.id
_entity.type
_entity.pdbx_description
1 polymer ?
#
loop_
_entity_poly.entity_id
_entity_poly.type
_entity_poly.pdbx_seq_one_letter_code
_entity_poly.pdbx_strand_id
1 'polypeptide(L)'
;MKWTRRRFLQAAGFIAGGVASGMGRWRVPAGSLAGVSVPPDVEKIPIVDTHQHLWDLSRLRLPWLAGDSRLNRDYLLRDYLQAVAGLPVVKAVYMEVAVVDEDLVKEAEWIIDICHRGEGPTVAAVIGGRPASEEFPAYLARFRGNPVVKGVRWIPPASKLGHKLYFSPQMRANLRLLGEWGMRFDICIPPDWLADAVEIVDACPETRFVLDHCGNADPQQFGRWGKERGEEAVRYVERWKRGIDTLAARQNVVCKISGIIARVRPDDWGPEDLAPIVNHCLAAFGPDRVMFAGDWPVCTKGASLREWILALHQIVADRPLEERRKLFHDNAVRFYQLG
;
A
#
# COMPACT_ATOMS: atom_id res chain seq x y z
N MET A 1 -26.28 1.33 -35.41
CA MET A 1 -27.00 2.44 -34.75
C MET A 1 -26.11 2.95 -33.61
N LYS A 2 -25.48 4.12 -33.77
CA LYS A 2 -24.46 4.68 -32.86
C LYS A 2 -25.12 5.53 -31.77
N TRP A 3 -24.77 5.30 -30.52
CA TRP A 3 -25.29 6.03 -29.35
C TRP A 3 -24.50 7.32 -29.11
N THR A 4 -25.18 8.46 -28.89
CA THR A 4 -24.55 9.77 -28.66
C THR A 4 -24.92 10.40 -27.32
N ARG A 5 -24.00 11.25 -26.84
CA ARG A 5 -23.91 11.98 -25.55
C ARG A 5 -25.15 12.76 -25.07
N ARG A 6 -26.20 12.87 -25.89
CA ARG A 6 -27.39 13.70 -25.59
C ARG A 6 -28.47 13.01 -24.76
N ARG A 7 -28.38 11.68 -24.58
CA ARG A 7 -29.35 10.90 -23.76
C ARG A 7 -28.98 10.77 -22.28
N PHE A 8 -27.83 11.27 -21.85
CA PHE A 8 -27.40 11.22 -20.44
C PHE A 8 -27.91 12.42 -19.60
N LEU A 9 -28.33 13.51 -20.24
CA LEU A 9 -28.66 14.78 -19.56
C LEU A 9 -30.17 15.01 -19.31
N GLN A 10 -31.00 13.95 -19.40
CA GLN A 10 -32.43 14.04 -19.09
C GLN A 10 -32.87 13.25 -17.84
N ALA A 11 -31.95 12.65 -17.10
CA ALA A 11 -32.25 11.98 -15.83
C ALA A 11 -31.92 12.84 -14.58
N ALA A 12 -31.51 14.09 -14.76
CA ALA A 12 -31.19 15.00 -13.66
C ALA A 12 -32.03 16.27 -13.79
N GLY A 13 -33.17 16.30 -13.09
CA GLY A 13 -34.07 17.45 -13.06
C GLY A 13 -34.69 17.65 -11.68
N PHE A 14 -34.10 18.61 -10.94
CA PHE A 14 -34.65 19.46 -9.86
C PHE A 14 -35.12 18.77 -8.54
N ILE A 15 -34.85 19.33 -7.36
CA ILE A 15 -35.38 20.61 -6.84
C ILE A 15 -34.32 21.51 -6.17
N ALA A 16 -34.48 22.81 -6.38
CA ALA A 16 -33.71 23.91 -5.78
C ALA A 16 -34.38 24.48 -4.51
N GLY A 17 -33.57 25.06 -3.61
CA GLY A 17 -34.06 26.03 -2.63
C GLY A 17 -33.01 26.44 -1.59
N GLY A 18 -32.60 27.72 -1.60
CA GLY A 18 -32.03 28.41 -0.44
C GLY A 18 -30.63 28.99 -0.61
N VAL A 19 -30.55 30.31 -0.83
CA VAL A 19 -29.32 31.12 -0.84
C VAL A 19 -29.02 31.59 0.59
N ALA A 20 -27.78 31.41 1.06
CA ALA A 20 -27.17 32.30 2.05
C ALA A 20 -25.63 32.29 1.93
N SER A 21 -25.10 33.48 1.74
CA SER A 21 -23.69 33.88 1.69
C SER A 21 -22.95 33.65 3.01
N GLY A 22 -21.70 33.17 2.96
CA GLY A 22 -20.78 33.16 4.09
C GLY A 22 -19.43 32.52 3.75
N MET A 23 -18.34 33.19 4.10
CA MET A 23 -16.95 32.76 3.91
C MET A 23 -16.72 31.30 4.33
N GLY A 24 -16.41 30.43 3.36
CA GLY A 24 -16.22 29.01 3.59
C GLY A 24 -14.84 28.69 4.15
N ARG A 25 -14.75 28.48 5.47
CA ARG A 25 -13.77 27.55 6.04
C ARG A 25 -14.06 26.18 5.43
N TRP A 26 -13.08 25.59 4.74
CA TRP A 26 -13.19 24.22 4.24
C TRP A 26 -13.39 23.26 5.40
N ARG A 27 -14.64 22.81 5.63
CA ARG A 27 -14.93 21.62 6.42
C ARG A 27 -14.69 20.41 5.51
N VAL A 28 -13.66 19.64 5.84
CA VAL A 28 -13.52 18.27 5.35
C VAL A 28 -14.73 17.49 5.88
N PRO A 29 -15.50 16.75 5.05
CA PRO A 29 -16.49 15.84 5.58
C PRO A 29 -15.74 14.79 6.41
N ALA A 30 -15.99 14.76 7.71
CA ALA A 30 -15.54 13.68 8.56
C ALA A 30 -16.38 12.45 8.20
N GLY A 31 -15.76 11.42 7.65
CA GLY A 31 -16.30 10.08 7.77
C GLY A 31 -16.54 9.85 9.26
N SER A 32 -17.76 9.49 9.63
CA SER A 32 -18.19 9.47 11.02
C SER A 32 -17.49 8.33 11.79
N LEU A 33 -16.28 8.58 12.31
CA LEU A 33 -15.76 7.90 13.50
C LEU A 33 -16.43 8.45 14.79
N ALA A 34 -17.53 9.22 14.68
CA ALA A 34 -18.27 9.70 15.83
C ALA A 34 -18.80 8.49 16.63
N GLY A 35 -18.12 8.17 17.73
CA GLY A 35 -18.43 7.01 18.58
C GLY A 35 -17.37 5.91 18.59
N VAL A 36 -16.27 6.03 17.85
CA VAL A 36 -15.18 5.05 17.89
C VAL A 36 -14.34 5.23 19.15
N SER A 37 -14.45 4.29 20.08
CA SER A 37 -13.58 4.22 21.24
C SER A 37 -12.16 3.90 20.77
N VAL A 38 -11.24 4.85 20.88
CA VAL A 38 -9.81 4.62 20.69
C VAL A 38 -9.35 3.62 21.76
N PRO A 39 -8.79 2.45 21.41
CA PRO A 39 -8.23 1.55 22.41
C PRO A 39 -7.21 2.30 23.29
N PRO A 40 -7.20 2.10 24.61
CA PRO A 40 -6.41 2.91 25.55
C PRO A 40 -4.88 2.82 25.37
N ASP A 41 -4.41 1.96 24.46
CA ASP A 41 -3.02 1.72 24.16
C ASP A 41 -2.60 2.10 22.73
N VAL A 42 -3.50 2.66 21.90
CA VAL A 42 -3.16 3.18 20.57
C VAL A 42 -1.99 4.16 20.64
N GLU A 43 -1.99 5.05 21.62
CA GLU A 43 -0.95 6.07 21.79
C GLU A 43 0.36 5.51 22.34
N LYS A 44 0.39 4.25 22.80
CA LYS A 44 1.54 3.65 23.51
C LYS A 44 2.37 2.72 22.64
N ILE A 45 1.80 2.20 21.54
CA ILE A 45 2.53 1.30 20.64
C ILE A 45 3.24 2.16 19.59
N PRO A 46 4.59 2.18 19.54
CA PRO A 46 5.29 2.87 18.46
C PRO A 46 4.91 2.26 17.12
N ILE A 47 4.91 3.05 16.06
CA ILE A 47 4.52 2.63 14.71
C ILE A 47 5.69 2.83 13.75
N VAL A 48 6.00 1.79 12.99
CA VAL A 48 6.80 1.90 11.77
C VAL A 48 5.85 1.83 10.58
N ASP A 49 5.68 2.94 9.87
CA ASP A 49 4.91 2.96 8.62
C ASP A 49 5.74 2.37 7.49
N THR A 50 5.52 1.10 7.15
CA THR A 50 6.35 0.44 6.13
C THR A 50 5.97 0.77 4.68
N HIS A 51 5.01 1.69 4.45
CA HIS A 51 4.53 2.00 3.10
C HIS A 51 4.09 3.46 2.98
N GLN A 52 5.07 4.35 2.88
CA GLN A 52 4.85 5.77 2.66
C GLN A 52 5.19 6.15 1.22
N HIS A 53 4.37 6.98 0.58
CA HIS A 53 4.71 7.63 -0.68
C HIS A 53 4.94 9.12 -0.47
N LEU A 54 5.94 9.65 -1.16
CA LEU A 54 6.24 11.08 -1.26
C LEU A 54 6.46 11.39 -2.74
N TRP A 55 6.00 12.52 -3.23
CA TRP A 55 6.33 12.98 -4.58
C TRP A 55 6.23 14.50 -4.72
N ASP A 56 7.11 15.03 -5.57
CA ASP A 56 7.17 16.43 -5.99
C ASP A 56 6.94 16.47 -7.51
N LEU A 57 5.80 16.99 -7.96
CA LEU A 57 5.42 17.00 -9.38
C LEU A 57 6.22 18.03 -10.20
N SER A 58 6.96 18.94 -9.55
CA SER A 58 7.96 19.75 -10.23
C SER A 58 9.23 18.95 -10.57
N ARG A 59 9.42 17.79 -9.90
CA ARG A 59 10.59 16.91 -10.07
C ARG A 59 10.25 15.63 -10.82
N LEU A 60 9.16 14.98 -10.51
CA LEU A 60 8.85 13.63 -10.97
C LEU A 60 7.65 13.62 -11.89
N ARG A 61 7.70 12.80 -12.95
CA ARG A 61 6.56 12.57 -13.84
C ARG A 61 5.82 11.30 -13.42
N LEU A 62 4.54 11.48 -13.07
CA LEU A 62 3.63 10.45 -12.59
C LEU A 62 2.37 10.39 -13.46
N PRO A 63 2.41 9.75 -14.65
CA PRO A 63 1.29 9.74 -15.58
C PRO A 63 -0.01 9.16 -15.00
N TRP A 64 0.10 8.24 -14.03
CA TRP A 64 -1.04 7.60 -13.38
C TRP A 64 -1.85 8.53 -12.47
N LEU A 65 -1.34 9.72 -12.13
CA LEU A 65 -2.08 10.75 -11.40
C LEU A 65 -3.08 11.51 -12.29
N ALA A 66 -2.98 11.37 -13.62
CA ALA A 66 -3.86 12.07 -14.53
C ALA A 66 -5.34 11.73 -14.25
N GLY A 67 -6.15 12.75 -13.97
CA GLY A 67 -7.58 12.61 -13.67
C GLY A 67 -7.93 12.40 -12.20
N ASP A 68 -6.94 12.21 -11.31
CA ASP A 68 -7.16 12.07 -9.87
C ASP A 68 -7.00 13.42 -9.16
N SER A 69 -8.08 14.19 -9.03
CA SER A 69 -8.00 15.53 -8.41
C SER A 69 -7.52 15.53 -6.95
N ARG A 70 -7.56 14.40 -6.25
CA ARG A 70 -7.09 14.27 -4.86
C ARG A 70 -5.59 14.05 -4.82
N LEU A 71 -5.08 13.12 -5.64
CA LEU A 71 -3.67 12.74 -5.64
C LEU A 71 -2.80 13.56 -6.59
N ASN A 72 -3.37 14.23 -7.60
CA ASN A 72 -2.64 15.01 -8.60
C ASN A 72 -2.19 16.38 -8.06
N ARG A 73 -1.35 16.35 -7.02
CA ARG A 73 -0.67 17.47 -6.36
C ARG A 73 0.58 16.95 -5.65
N ASP A 74 1.41 17.84 -5.15
CA ASP A 74 2.59 17.45 -4.35
C ASP A 74 2.19 16.81 -3.02
N TYR A 75 2.97 15.82 -2.60
CA TYR A 75 2.90 15.22 -1.27
C TYR A 75 4.32 15.04 -0.75
N LEU A 76 4.76 16.00 0.06
CA LEU A 76 6.15 16.10 0.51
C LEU A 76 6.28 15.67 1.97
N LEU A 77 7.53 15.57 2.45
CA LEU A 77 7.81 15.18 3.83
C LEU A 77 7.04 16.02 4.85
N ARG A 78 6.96 17.35 4.64
CA ARG A 78 6.18 18.26 5.50
C ARG A 78 4.70 17.88 5.60
N ASP A 79 4.11 17.40 4.51
CA ASP A 79 2.69 17.05 4.45
C ASP A 79 2.46 15.72 5.16
N TYR A 80 3.43 14.80 5.07
CA TYR A 80 3.41 13.57 5.86
C TYR A 80 3.56 13.85 7.35
N LEU A 81 4.48 14.73 7.76
CA LEU A 81 4.64 15.15 9.16
C LEU A 81 3.33 15.71 9.73
N GLN A 82 2.56 16.44 8.91
CA GLN A 82 1.23 16.90 9.30
C GLN A 82 0.22 15.75 9.41
N ALA A 83 0.26 14.77 8.50
CA ALA A 83 -0.64 13.61 8.52
C ALA A 83 -0.40 12.68 9.71
N VAL A 84 0.85 12.57 10.20
CA VAL A 84 1.21 11.75 11.37
C VAL A 84 1.27 12.53 12.68
N ALA A 85 0.98 13.83 12.66
CA ALA A 85 1.02 14.68 13.85
C ALA A 85 0.11 14.10 14.96
N GLY A 86 0.69 13.88 16.15
CA GLY A 86 -0.01 13.29 17.29
C GLY A 86 -0.33 11.80 17.12
N LEU A 87 0.40 11.08 16.28
CA LEU A 87 0.40 9.61 16.20
C LEU A 87 1.79 9.10 16.58
N PRO A 88 1.94 7.90 17.16
CA PRO A 88 3.23 7.37 17.60
C PRO A 88 4.06 6.80 16.43
N VAL A 89 4.04 7.44 15.26
CA VAL A 89 4.85 7.04 14.09
C VAL A 89 6.30 7.46 14.33
N VAL A 90 7.15 6.47 14.61
CA VAL A 90 8.56 6.68 14.96
C VAL A 90 9.50 6.51 13.76
N LYS A 91 9.10 5.70 12.77
CA LYS A 91 9.86 5.44 11.54
C LYS A 91 8.90 5.21 10.37
N ALA A 92 9.38 5.43 9.16
CA ALA A 92 8.68 5.18 7.92
C ALA A 92 9.65 4.63 6.86
N VAL A 93 9.13 3.76 6.02
CA VAL A 93 9.80 3.22 4.83
C VAL A 93 9.09 3.78 3.60
N TYR A 94 9.82 4.54 2.80
CA TYR A 94 9.33 5.03 1.53
C TYR A 94 9.14 3.89 0.53
N MET A 95 8.13 4.03 -0.32
CA MET A 95 7.81 3.14 -1.42
C MET A 95 7.74 3.94 -2.72
N GLU A 96 8.38 3.41 -3.76
CA GLU A 96 8.39 3.98 -5.10
C GLU A 96 7.01 4.30 -5.65
N VAL A 97 6.91 5.34 -6.48
CA VAL A 97 5.64 5.92 -6.90
C VAL A 97 5.33 5.67 -8.38
N ALA A 98 5.94 4.66 -9.01
CA ALA A 98 5.75 4.31 -10.42
C ALA A 98 5.99 5.50 -11.36
N VAL A 99 7.13 6.17 -11.19
CA VAL A 99 7.62 7.17 -12.14
C VAL A 99 7.85 6.58 -13.52
N VAL A 100 7.87 7.46 -14.53
CA VAL A 100 8.40 7.12 -15.87
C VAL A 100 9.86 6.65 -15.77
N ASP A 101 10.29 5.80 -16.69
CA ASP A 101 11.60 5.14 -16.62
C ASP A 101 12.77 6.13 -16.55
N GLU A 102 12.67 7.30 -17.19
CA GLU A 102 13.71 8.32 -17.17
C GLU A 102 13.89 8.99 -15.80
N ASP A 103 12.87 8.92 -14.93
CA ASP A 103 12.90 9.52 -13.60
C ASP A 103 13.24 8.49 -12.49
N LEU A 104 13.46 7.21 -12.81
CA LEU A 104 13.75 6.15 -11.82
C LEU A 104 14.95 6.49 -10.91
N VAL A 105 16.06 6.89 -11.54
CA VAL A 105 17.28 7.28 -10.81
C VAL A 105 17.02 8.55 -9.99
N LYS A 106 16.30 9.51 -10.57
CA LYS A 106 15.97 10.79 -9.93
C LYS A 106 15.13 10.59 -8.67
N GLU A 107 14.13 9.72 -8.73
CA GLU A 107 13.29 9.34 -7.59
C GLU A 107 14.12 8.69 -6.49
N ALA A 108 14.93 7.69 -6.83
CA ALA A 108 15.76 6.96 -5.89
C ALA A 108 16.77 7.88 -5.17
N GLU A 109 17.49 8.72 -5.93
CA GLU A 109 18.46 9.67 -5.36
C GLU A 109 17.77 10.71 -4.47
N TRP A 110 16.58 11.20 -4.87
CA TRP A 110 15.81 12.16 -4.08
C TRP A 110 15.34 11.58 -2.75
N ILE A 111 14.83 10.35 -2.72
CA ILE A 111 14.39 9.76 -1.46
C ILE A 111 15.56 9.36 -0.56
N ILE A 112 16.68 8.90 -1.14
CA ILE A 112 17.90 8.63 -0.35
C ILE A 112 18.35 9.89 0.38
N ASP A 113 18.33 11.05 -0.29
CA ASP A 113 18.63 12.33 0.33
C ASP A 113 17.66 12.66 1.48
N ILE A 114 16.34 12.46 1.29
CA ILE A 114 15.35 12.62 2.37
C ILE A 114 15.68 11.73 3.58
N CYS A 115 15.99 10.44 3.35
CA CYS A 115 16.33 9.51 4.43
C CYS A 115 17.57 9.93 5.22
N HIS A 116 18.57 10.54 4.57
CA HIS A 116 19.81 10.96 5.22
C HIS A 116 19.70 12.27 5.99
N ARG A 117 18.76 13.16 5.64
CA ARG A 117 18.60 14.46 6.32
C ARG A 117 18.14 14.33 7.77
N GLY A 118 17.46 13.25 8.14
CA GLY A 118 16.95 13.04 9.50
C GLY A 118 15.86 14.05 9.91
N GLU A 119 15.17 14.67 8.95
CA GLU A 119 14.14 15.69 9.18
C GLU A 119 12.76 15.11 9.53
N GLY A 120 12.64 13.78 9.66
CA GLY A 120 11.38 13.11 9.92
C GLY A 120 11.52 11.60 10.06
N PRO A 121 10.39 10.86 10.11
CA PRO A 121 10.40 9.43 10.35
C PRO A 121 10.85 8.61 9.13
N THR A 122 10.92 9.19 7.93
CA THR A 122 11.35 8.48 6.70
C THR A 122 12.84 8.14 6.78
N VAL A 123 13.17 6.87 7.05
CA VAL A 123 14.55 6.41 7.34
C VAL A 123 15.06 5.35 6.38
N ALA A 124 14.20 4.82 5.51
CA ALA A 124 14.53 3.77 4.56
C ALA A 124 13.65 3.88 3.32
N ALA A 125 14.06 3.24 2.23
CA ALA A 125 13.36 3.25 0.97
C ALA A 125 13.34 1.87 0.29
N VAL A 126 12.21 1.56 -0.34
CA VAL A 126 12.07 0.58 -1.40
C VAL A 126 11.91 1.37 -2.71
N ILE A 127 12.94 1.32 -3.55
CA ILE A 127 13.01 2.14 -4.76
C ILE A 127 12.37 1.46 -5.97
N GLY A 128 12.08 2.23 -7.02
CA GLY A 128 11.58 1.69 -8.28
C GLY A 128 12.63 0.83 -8.97
N GLY A 129 12.19 -0.08 -9.82
CA GLY A 129 13.06 -0.84 -10.71
C GLY A 129 12.28 -1.53 -11.81
N ARG A 130 13.00 -2.17 -12.75
CA ARG A 130 12.42 -2.97 -13.83
C ARG A 130 13.04 -4.37 -13.87
N PRO A 131 12.79 -5.25 -12.89
CA PRO A 131 13.49 -6.54 -12.81
C PRO A 131 13.22 -7.46 -14.01
N ALA A 132 12.19 -7.19 -14.81
CA ALA A 132 11.98 -7.89 -16.08
C ALA A 132 12.89 -7.41 -17.24
N SER A 133 13.73 -6.39 -17.05
CA SER A 133 14.63 -5.83 -18.07
C SER A 133 16.08 -6.29 -17.88
N GLU A 134 16.83 -6.40 -18.98
CA GLU A 134 18.24 -6.80 -18.97
C GLU A 134 19.16 -5.71 -18.38
N GLU A 135 18.71 -4.46 -18.39
CA GLU A 135 19.41 -3.29 -17.84
C GLU A 135 19.29 -3.17 -16.31
N PHE A 136 18.39 -3.94 -15.69
CA PHE A 136 18.13 -3.87 -14.25
C PHE A 136 19.38 -4.05 -13.36
N PRO A 137 20.29 -5.02 -13.62
CA PRO A 137 21.52 -5.14 -12.84
C PRO A 137 22.38 -3.87 -12.84
N ALA A 138 22.48 -3.18 -13.99
CA ALA A 138 23.25 -1.94 -14.11
C ALA A 138 22.59 -0.80 -13.35
N TYR A 139 21.25 -0.69 -13.41
CA TYR A 139 20.49 0.25 -12.60
C TYR A 139 20.69 -0.01 -11.10
N LEU A 140 20.51 -1.26 -10.67
CA LEU A 140 20.60 -1.65 -9.26
C LEU A 140 22.00 -1.40 -8.68
N ALA A 141 23.05 -1.61 -9.49
CA ALA A 141 24.45 -1.42 -9.07
C ALA A 141 24.73 0.00 -8.56
N ARG A 142 23.98 1.02 -9.02
CA ARG A 142 24.09 2.42 -8.56
C ARG A 142 23.79 2.59 -7.08
N PHE A 143 22.94 1.74 -6.52
CA PHE A 143 22.45 1.84 -5.15
C PHE A 143 23.00 0.73 -4.24
N ARG A 144 23.88 -0.13 -4.77
CA ARG A 144 24.47 -1.25 -4.03
C ARG A 144 25.26 -0.73 -2.83
N GLY A 145 25.00 -1.32 -1.66
CA GLY A 145 25.65 -0.95 -0.41
C GLY A 145 25.11 0.33 0.25
N ASN A 146 24.12 1.00 -0.34
CA ASN A 146 23.45 2.11 0.31
C ASN A 146 22.60 1.58 1.50
N PRO A 147 22.85 2.03 2.74
CA PRO A 147 22.22 1.45 3.93
C PRO A 147 20.72 1.75 4.05
N VAL A 148 20.21 2.81 3.40
CA VAL A 148 18.79 3.19 3.48
C VAL A 148 17.95 2.52 2.40
N VAL A 149 18.56 2.02 1.32
CA VAL A 149 17.84 1.30 0.26
C VAL A 149 17.69 -0.17 0.67
N LYS A 150 16.47 -0.57 1.03
CA LYS A 150 16.19 -1.90 1.58
C LYS A 150 15.66 -2.89 0.55
N GLY A 151 15.12 -2.40 -0.57
CA GLY A 151 14.50 -3.25 -1.57
C GLY A 151 14.13 -2.50 -2.84
N VAL A 152 13.51 -3.25 -3.74
CA VAL A 152 12.98 -2.77 -5.01
C VAL A 152 11.51 -3.17 -5.12
N ARG A 153 10.70 -2.30 -5.74
CA ARG A 153 9.35 -2.64 -6.19
C ARG A 153 9.18 -2.35 -7.68
N TRP A 154 8.33 -3.13 -8.31
CA TRP A 154 7.82 -2.84 -9.63
C TRP A 154 6.34 -3.19 -9.72
N ILE A 155 5.52 -2.23 -10.15
CA ILE A 155 4.10 -2.42 -10.44
C ILE A 155 3.94 -2.73 -11.94
N PRO A 156 3.64 -3.99 -12.33
CA PRO A 156 3.44 -4.31 -13.74
C PRO A 156 2.09 -3.73 -14.23
N PRO A 157 1.98 -3.38 -15.52
CA PRO A 157 0.67 -3.08 -16.11
C PRO A 157 -0.27 -4.27 -15.96
N ALA A 158 -1.49 -4.06 -15.43
CA ALA A 158 -2.50 -5.11 -15.24
C ALA A 158 -3.07 -5.59 -16.60
N SER A 159 -2.27 -6.37 -17.32
CA SER A 159 -2.51 -6.81 -18.70
C SER A 159 -1.86 -8.17 -18.92
N LYS A 160 -2.23 -8.86 -20.01
CA LYS A 160 -1.58 -10.13 -20.41
C LYS A 160 -0.07 -9.97 -20.62
N LEU A 161 0.37 -8.84 -21.18
CA LEU A 161 1.78 -8.55 -21.37
C LEU A 161 2.49 -8.34 -20.03
N GLY A 162 1.88 -7.57 -19.13
CA GLY A 162 2.43 -7.36 -17.78
C GLY A 162 2.55 -8.65 -16.99
N HIS A 163 1.54 -9.55 -17.07
CA HIS A 163 1.61 -10.88 -16.45
C HIS A 163 2.80 -11.67 -16.99
N LYS A 164 2.91 -11.77 -18.31
CA LYS A 164 4.02 -12.47 -18.98
C LYS A 164 5.40 -11.92 -18.57
N LEU A 165 5.53 -10.59 -18.48
CA LEU A 165 6.80 -9.95 -18.08
C LEU A 165 7.13 -10.21 -16.61
N TYR A 166 6.12 -10.13 -15.73
CA TYR A 166 6.29 -10.36 -14.30
C TYR A 166 6.76 -11.80 -14.03
N PHE A 167 6.24 -12.79 -14.76
CA PHE A 167 6.62 -14.20 -14.64
C PHE A 167 7.72 -14.64 -15.62
N SER A 168 8.49 -13.69 -16.18
CA SER A 168 9.54 -14.00 -17.16
C SER A 168 10.79 -14.64 -16.53
N PRO A 169 11.60 -15.37 -17.32
CA PRO A 169 12.91 -15.85 -16.87
C PRO A 169 13.84 -14.71 -16.43
N GLN A 170 13.79 -13.56 -17.12
CA GLN A 170 14.58 -12.38 -16.78
C GLN A 170 14.22 -11.84 -15.40
N MET A 171 12.93 -11.75 -15.08
CA MET A 171 12.46 -11.39 -13.73
C MET A 171 13.07 -12.31 -12.67
N ARG A 172 12.96 -13.63 -12.86
CA ARG A 172 13.51 -14.60 -11.90
C ARG A 172 15.03 -14.45 -11.71
N ALA A 173 15.77 -14.30 -12.80
CA ALA A 173 17.22 -14.12 -12.75
C ALA A 173 17.61 -12.85 -11.95
N ASN A 174 16.94 -11.74 -12.24
CA ASN A 174 17.21 -10.46 -11.60
C ASN A 174 16.75 -10.39 -10.14
N LEU A 175 15.69 -11.10 -9.78
CA LEU A 175 15.28 -11.20 -8.37
C LEU A 175 16.26 -12.06 -7.55
N ARG A 176 16.84 -13.12 -8.12
CA ARG A 176 17.94 -13.84 -7.43
C ARG A 176 19.12 -12.92 -7.13
N LEU A 177 19.54 -12.11 -8.12
CA LEU A 177 20.58 -11.11 -7.92
C LEU A 177 20.24 -10.11 -6.81
N LEU A 178 18.97 -9.69 -6.73
CA LEU A 178 18.48 -8.81 -5.66
C LEU A 178 18.65 -9.45 -4.27
N GLY A 179 18.31 -10.74 -4.15
CA GLY A 179 18.52 -11.55 -2.94
C GLY A 179 20.00 -11.70 -2.57
N GLU A 180 20.87 -11.98 -3.53
CA GLU A 180 22.33 -12.06 -3.34
C GLU A 180 22.92 -10.75 -2.77
N TRP A 181 22.30 -9.61 -3.09
CA TRP A 181 22.71 -8.30 -2.58
C TRP A 181 22.02 -7.92 -1.27
N GLY A 182 21.26 -8.84 -0.67
CA GLY A 182 20.57 -8.64 0.60
C GLY A 182 19.36 -7.71 0.53
N MET A 183 18.91 -7.37 -0.69
CA MET A 183 17.76 -6.51 -0.95
C MET A 183 16.47 -7.33 -1.01
N ARG A 184 15.34 -6.69 -0.73
CA ARG A 184 13.99 -7.31 -0.74
C ARG A 184 13.23 -6.94 -2.00
N PHE A 185 12.24 -7.74 -2.36
CA PHE A 185 11.30 -7.42 -3.42
C PHE A 185 9.88 -7.28 -2.89
N ASP A 186 9.23 -6.15 -3.20
CA ASP A 186 7.83 -5.92 -2.84
C ASP A 186 6.93 -6.36 -4.01
N ILE A 187 6.06 -7.33 -3.74
CA ILE A 187 5.06 -7.91 -4.66
C ILE A 187 3.81 -7.03 -4.61
N CYS A 188 3.59 -6.23 -5.65
CA CYS A 188 2.37 -5.45 -5.85
C CYS A 188 1.71 -5.86 -7.18
N ILE A 189 0.76 -6.79 -7.11
CA ILE A 189 0.09 -7.39 -8.28
C ILE A 189 -1.43 -7.48 -8.08
N PRO A 190 -2.22 -7.67 -9.15
CA PRO A 190 -3.64 -7.95 -9.05
C PRO A 190 -3.94 -9.22 -8.22
N PRO A 191 -5.08 -9.27 -7.49
CA PRO A 191 -5.50 -10.44 -6.71
C PRO A 191 -5.53 -11.76 -7.50
N ASP A 192 -5.92 -11.70 -8.78
CA ASP A 192 -6.01 -12.89 -9.63
C ASP A 192 -4.63 -13.51 -9.96
N TRP A 193 -3.52 -12.80 -9.70
CA TRP A 193 -2.16 -13.29 -9.95
C TRP A 193 -1.49 -13.86 -8.70
N LEU A 194 -2.13 -13.77 -7.53
CA LEU A 194 -1.50 -14.15 -6.25
C LEU A 194 -1.11 -15.64 -6.20
N ALA A 195 -1.91 -16.53 -6.78
CA ALA A 195 -1.58 -17.95 -6.85
C ALA A 195 -0.34 -18.20 -7.72
N ASP A 196 -0.20 -17.46 -8.82
CA ASP A 196 0.94 -17.57 -9.75
C ASP A 196 2.22 -16.98 -9.13
N ALA A 197 2.10 -15.96 -8.27
CA ALA A 197 3.23 -15.29 -7.60
C ALA A 197 4.16 -16.25 -6.85
N VAL A 198 3.63 -17.40 -6.43
CA VAL A 198 4.41 -18.47 -5.80
C VAL A 198 5.56 -18.96 -6.69
N GLU A 199 5.39 -18.97 -8.02
CA GLU A 199 6.42 -19.43 -8.95
C GLU A 199 7.68 -18.58 -8.88
N ILE A 200 7.53 -17.27 -8.68
CA ILE A 200 8.65 -16.34 -8.55
C ILE A 200 9.31 -16.50 -7.19
N VAL A 201 8.51 -16.63 -6.13
CA VAL A 201 9.01 -16.81 -4.76
C VAL A 201 9.81 -18.10 -4.65
N ASP A 202 9.27 -19.22 -5.12
CA ASP A 202 9.92 -20.54 -5.08
C ASP A 202 11.17 -20.57 -5.99
N ALA A 203 11.19 -19.78 -7.07
CA ALA A 203 12.37 -19.65 -7.92
C ALA A 203 13.52 -18.84 -7.28
N CYS A 204 13.26 -18.06 -6.23
CA CYS A 204 14.21 -17.13 -5.61
C CYS A 204 14.28 -17.31 -4.08
N PRO A 205 14.68 -18.49 -3.56
CA PRO A 205 14.60 -18.82 -2.13
C PRO A 205 15.43 -17.88 -1.23
N GLU A 206 16.54 -17.35 -1.73
CA GLU A 206 17.41 -16.40 -1.01
C GLU A 206 16.87 -14.95 -1.01
N THR A 207 15.83 -14.68 -1.80
CA THR A 207 15.19 -13.36 -1.85
C THR A 207 14.08 -13.29 -0.81
N ARG A 208 14.07 -12.21 -0.03
CA ARG A 208 12.97 -11.90 0.87
C ARG A 208 11.92 -11.09 0.13
N PHE A 209 10.67 -11.50 0.28
CA PHE A 209 9.52 -10.91 -0.40
C PHE A 209 8.57 -10.24 0.59
N VAL A 210 7.98 -9.14 0.13
CA VAL A 210 6.94 -8.42 0.87
C VAL A 210 5.68 -8.39 0.00
N LEU A 211 4.58 -8.98 0.45
CA LEU A 211 3.30 -8.84 -0.21
C LEU A 211 2.67 -7.51 0.18
N ASP A 212 2.49 -6.62 -0.80
CA ASP A 212 1.86 -5.32 -0.60
C ASP A 212 0.33 -5.45 -0.46
N HIS A 213 -0.24 -4.51 0.31
CA HIS A 213 -1.67 -4.21 0.37
C HIS A 213 -2.62 -5.40 0.59
N CYS A 214 -2.25 -6.35 1.46
CA CYS A 214 -3.02 -7.58 1.65
C CYS A 214 -3.27 -8.34 0.32
N GLY A 215 -2.31 -8.33 -0.61
CA GLY A 215 -2.50 -8.90 -1.94
C GLY A 215 -3.52 -8.15 -2.80
N ASN A 216 -3.63 -6.84 -2.59
CA ASN A 216 -4.56 -5.95 -3.29
C ASN A 216 -6.05 -6.34 -3.17
N ALA A 217 -6.45 -6.90 -2.03
CA ALA A 217 -7.85 -7.23 -1.76
C ALA A 217 -8.78 -6.01 -1.97
N ASP A 218 -9.95 -6.25 -2.54
CA ASP A 218 -11.03 -5.28 -2.65
C ASP A 218 -12.03 -5.52 -1.52
N PRO A 219 -12.11 -4.64 -0.49
CA PRO A 219 -13.03 -4.81 0.63
C PRO A 219 -14.51 -4.83 0.20
N GLN A 220 -14.85 -4.27 -0.97
CA GLN A 220 -16.22 -4.28 -1.51
C GLN A 220 -16.70 -5.67 -1.96
N GLN A 221 -15.82 -6.67 -1.95
CA GLN A 221 -16.16 -8.07 -2.22
C GLN A 221 -16.44 -8.87 -0.93
N PHE A 222 -16.28 -8.25 0.25
CA PHE A 222 -16.42 -8.92 1.54
C PHE A 222 -17.64 -8.40 2.30
N GLY A 223 -18.02 -9.12 3.35
CA GLY A 223 -18.99 -8.65 4.33
C GLY A 223 -20.33 -8.23 3.71
N ARG A 224 -20.85 -7.07 4.13
CA ARG A 224 -22.14 -6.55 3.67
C ARG A 224 -22.14 -6.19 2.18
N TRP A 225 -21.08 -5.57 1.67
CA TRP A 225 -20.98 -5.19 0.26
C TRP A 225 -20.84 -6.41 -0.67
N GLY A 226 -20.10 -7.43 -0.25
CA GLY A 226 -19.98 -8.68 -0.98
C GLY A 226 -21.33 -9.40 -1.15
N LYS A 227 -22.20 -9.35 -0.13
CA LYS A 227 -23.56 -9.92 -0.22
C LYS A 227 -24.41 -9.28 -1.32
N GLU A 228 -24.25 -7.97 -1.56
CA GLU A 228 -24.93 -7.26 -2.65
C GLU A 228 -24.50 -7.77 -4.04
N ARG A 229 -23.28 -8.32 -4.14
CA ARG A 229 -22.67 -8.83 -5.38
C ARG A 229 -22.87 -10.33 -5.60
N GLY A 230 -23.42 -11.05 -4.62
CA GLY A 230 -23.77 -12.46 -4.74
C GLY A 230 -22.57 -13.38 -5.00
N GLU A 231 -22.76 -14.38 -5.85
CA GLU A 231 -21.78 -15.45 -6.06
C GLU A 231 -20.42 -14.99 -6.62
N GLU A 232 -20.39 -13.87 -7.35
CA GLU A 232 -19.14 -13.35 -7.91
C GLU A 232 -18.19 -12.91 -6.79
N ALA A 233 -18.70 -12.23 -5.77
CA ALA A 233 -17.94 -11.85 -4.60
C ALA A 233 -17.44 -13.09 -3.83
N VAL A 234 -18.26 -14.13 -3.68
CA VAL A 234 -17.83 -15.38 -3.04
C VAL A 234 -16.64 -15.99 -3.78
N ARG A 235 -16.73 -16.14 -5.11
CA ARG A 235 -15.64 -16.67 -5.93
C ARG A 235 -14.39 -15.79 -5.87
N TYR A 236 -14.54 -14.47 -5.84
CA TYR A 236 -13.42 -13.54 -5.65
C TYR A 236 -12.71 -13.80 -4.31
N VAL A 237 -13.48 -13.83 -3.22
CA VAL A 237 -12.94 -14.01 -1.87
C VAL A 237 -12.20 -15.35 -1.75
N GLU A 238 -12.77 -16.43 -2.28
CA GLU A 238 -12.13 -17.76 -2.28
C GLU A 238 -10.81 -17.78 -3.06
N ARG A 239 -10.76 -17.14 -4.24
CA ARG A 239 -9.53 -17.03 -5.03
C ARG A 239 -8.47 -16.23 -4.30
N TRP A 240 -8.84 -15.07 -3.75
CA TRP A 240 -7.93 -14.23 -3.00
C TRP A 240 -7.36 -14.96 -1.77
N LYS A 241 -8.22 -15.62 -0.97
CA LYS A 241 -7.79 -16.40 0.20
C LYS A 241 -6.78 -17.48 -0.19
N ARG A 242 -7.06 -18.25 -1.24
CA ARG A 242 -6.14 -19.26 -1.76
C ARG A 242 -4.78 -18.68 -2.14
N GLY A 243 -4.76 -17.51 -2.79
CA GLY A 243 -3.53 -16.80 -3.14
C GLY A 243 -2.73 -16.37 -1.91
N ILE A 244 -3.41 -15.81 -0.90
CA ILE A 244 -2.82 -15.44 0.39
C ILE A 244 -2.22 -16.67 1.08
N ASP A 245 -3.00 -17.75 1.24
CA ASP A 245 -2.55 -18.98 1.90
C ASP A 245 -1.33 -19.59 1.17
N THR A 246 -1.35 -19.58 -0.15
CA THR A 246 -0.26 -20.11 -1.00
C THR A 246 1.05 -19.36 -0.76
N LEU A 247 1.00 -18.03 -0.73
CA LEU A 247 2.16 -17.17 -0.46
C LEU A 247 2.59 -17.26 1.01
N ALA A 248 1.65 -17.27 1.95
CA ALA A 248 1.92 -17.34 3.37
C ALA A 248 2.62 -18.65 3.78
N ALA A 249 2.43 -19.73 3.03
CA ALA A 249 3.16 -20.99 3.24
C ALA A 249 4.68 -20.86 3.04
N ARG A 250 5.18 -19.80 2.37
CA ARG A 250 6.61 -19.57 2.13
C ARG A 250 7.19 -18.64 3.19
N GLN A 251 8.19 -19.12 3.93
CA GLN A 251 8.75 -18.42 5.09
C GLN A 251 9.51 -17.12 4.74
N ASN A 252 10.00 -17.00 3.50
CA ASN A 252 10.66 -15.80 2.99
C ASN A 252 9.67 -14.71 2.53
N VAL A 253 8.36 -14.89 2.73
CA VAL A 253 7.33 -13.89 2.41
C VAL A 253 6.73 -13.31 3.70
N VAL A 254 6.66 -11.98 3.77
CA VAL A 254 5.91 -11.22 4.79
C VAL A 254 4.80 -10.41 4.13
N CYS A 255 3.80 -9.97 4.89
CA CYS A 255 2.64 -9.25 4.38
C CYS A 255 2.49 -7.85 5.02
N LYS A 256 2.25 -6.84 4.19
CA LYS A 256 1.88 -5.50 4.64
C LYS A 256 0.37 -5.37 4.74
N ILE A 257 -0.11 -5.02 5.93
CA ILE A 257 -1.52 -4.66 6.17
C ILE A 257 -1.70 -3.20 5.76
N SER A 258 -2.19 -2.96 4.53
CA SER A 258 -2.29 -1.64 3.90
C SER A 258 -3.21 -1.63 2.67
N GLY A 259 -3.43 -0.47 2.06
CA GLY A 259 -4.03 -0.28 0.73
C GLY A 259 -5.51 -0.64 0.57
N ILE A 260 -6.06 -1.49 1.44
CA ILE A 260 -7.47 -1.88 1.41
C ILE A 260 -8.40 -0.72 1.77
N ILE A 261 -7.96 0.17 2.67
CA ILE A 261 -8.72 1.35 3.07
C ILE A 261 -8.95 2.31 1.89
N ALA A 262 -8.04 2.37 0.92
CA ALA A 262 -8.19 3.23 -0.27
C ALA A 262 -9.37 2.83 -1.17
N ARG A 263 -9.92 1.62 -0.98
CA ARG A 263 -10.98 1.01 -1.80
C ARG A 263 -12.33 0.92 -1.09
N VAL A 264 -12.46 1.40 0.15
CA VAL A 264 -13.77 1.47 0.83
C VAL A 264 -14.69 2.49 0.15
N ARG A 265 -16.00 2.38 0.39
CA ARG A 265 -16.95 3.41 -0.02
C ARG A 265 -16.77 4.61 0.93
N PRO A 266 -16.39 5.81 0.43
CA PRO A 266 -16.28 6.98 1.31
C PRO A 266 -17.61 7.21 2.04
N ASP A 267 -17.53 7.58 3.32
CA ASP A 267 -18.68 7.84 4.20
C ASP A 267 -19.63 6.66 4.50
N ASP A 268 -19.41 5.49 3.88
CA ASP A 268 -20.05 4.21 4.19
C ASP A 268 -18.95 3.18 4.39
N TRP A 269 -18.29 3.18 5.56
CA TRP A 269 -17.33 2.14 5.95
C TRP A 269 -17.10 2.14 7.46
N GLY A 270 -16.74 0.97 8.01
CA GLY A 270 -16.25 0.81 9.37
C GLY A 270 -15.12 -0.22 9.46
N PRO A 271 -14.41 -0.33 10.59
CA PRO A 271 -13.34 -1.30 10.78
C PRO A 271 -13.77 -2.75 10.50
N GLU A 272 -15.04 -3.09 10.76
CA GLU A 272 -15.65 -4.38 10.47
C GLU A 272 -15.67 -4.74 8.97
N ASP A 273 -15.64 -3.76 8.06
CA ASP A 273 -15.59 -4.01 6.61
C ASP A 273 -14.18 -4.41 6.13
N LEU A 274 -13.16 -4.06 6.92
CA LEU A 274 -11.75 -4.36 6.65
C LEU A 274 -11.28 -5.60 7.42
N ALA A 275 -11.91 -5.87 8.57
CA ALA A 275 -11.56 -6.96 9.47
C ALA A 275 -11.46 -8.34 8.78
N PRO A 276 -12.32 -8.75 7.83
CA PRO A 276 -12.21 -10.05 7.17
C PRO A 276 -10.88 -10.23 6.41
N ILE A 277 -10.42 -9.17 5.75
CA ILE A 277 -9.17 -9.18 4.98
C ILE A 277 -7.99 -9.21 5.95
N VAL A 278 -7.98 -8.27 6.91
CA VAL A 278 -6.90 -8.15 7.90
C VAL A 278 -6.74 -9.45 8.67
N ASN A 279 -7.81 -9.99 9.23
CA ASN A 279 -7.76 -11.21 10.05
C ASN A 279 -7.33 -12.44 9.24
N HIS A 280 -7.70 -12.54 7.96
CA HIS A 280 -7.22 -13.63 7.13
C HIS A 280 -5.70 -13.53 6.88
N CYS A 281 -5.17 -12.35 6.56
CA CYS A 281 -3.72 -12.16 6.43
C CYS A 281 -2.97 -12.44 7.75
N LEU A 282 -3.48 -11.95 8.88
CA LEU A 282 -2.89 -12.20 10.20
C LEU A 282 -2.87 -13.69 10.55
N ALA A 283 -3.93 -14.43 10.23
CA ALA A 283 -4.02 -15.86 10.45
C ALA A 283 -3.08 -16.66 9.53
N ALA A 284 -3.02 -16.32 8.23
CA ALA A 284 -2.23 -17.05 7.25
C ALA A 284 -0.72 -16.87 7.45
N PHE A 285 -0.27 -15.63 7.65
CA PHE A 285 1.17 -15.33 7.79
C PHE A 285 1.70 -15.56 9.21
N GLY A 286 0.84 -15.42 10.21
CA GLY A 286 1.22 -15.45 11.62
C GLY A 286 1.79 -14.10 12.11
N PRO A 287 1.94 -13.94 13.43
CA PRO A 287 2.23 -12.65 14.06
C PRO A 287 3.63 -12.10 13.75
N ASP A 288 4.58 -12.94 13.31
CA ASP A 288 5.97 -12.54 13.05
C ASP A 288 6.24 -12.11 11.59
N ARG A 289 5.25 -12.23 10.70
CA ARG A 289 5.39 -11.98 9.25
C ARG A 289 4.35 -11.01 8.70
N VAL A 290 3.83 -10.13 9.56
CA VAL A 290 2.87 -9.08 9.21
C VAL A 290 3.37 -7.73 9.70
N MET A 291 3.18 -6.68 8.90
CA MET A 291 3.64 -5.32 9.21
C MET A 291 2.56 -4.29 8.88
N PHE A 292 2.44 -3.26 9.71
CA PHE A 292 1.64 -2.09 9.41
C PHE A 292 2.25 -1.30 8.24
N ALA A 293 1.36 -0.81 7.38
CA ALA A 293 1.72 0.05 6.26
C ALA A 293 0.59 1.05 6.01
N GLY A 294 0.95 2.33 5.91
CA GLY A 294 0.01 3.45 5.86
C GLY A 294 -0.60 3.67 4.48
N ASP A 295 0.16 3.37 3.42
CA ASP A 295 -0.19 3.68 2.01
C ASP A 295 -0.51 5.17 1.82
N TRP A 296 0.05 6.05 2.66
CA TRP A 296 -0.21 7.47 2.56
C TRP A 296 0.59 8.05 1.38
N PRO A 297 0.00 8.95 0.56
CA PRO A 297 -1.33 9.54 0.70
C PRO A 297 -2.43 8.80 -0.08
N VAL A 298 -2.13 7.68 -0.73
CA VAL A 298 -3.10 6.91 -1.53
C VAL A 298 -4.29 6.44 -0.68
N CYS A 299 -4.05 6.05 0.57
CA CYS A 299 -5.08 5.70 1.55
C CYS A 299 -6.18 6.77 1.68
N THR A 300 -5.85 8.05 1.46
CA THR A 300 -6.78 9.18 1.51
C THR A 300 -7.88 9.12 0.47
N LYS A 301 -7.82 8.21 -0.51
CA LYS A 301 -8.96 7.87 -1.39
C LYS A 301 -10.18 7.38 -0.60
N GLY A 302 -9.94 6.58 0.43
CA GLY A 302 -10.99 6.10 1.32
C GLY A 302 -11.06 6.84 2.65
N ALA A 303 -9.92 6.97 3.34
CA ALA A 303 -9.85 7.59 4.66
C ALA A 303 -8.47 8.20 4.95
N SER A 304 -8.39 9.12 5.91
CA SER A 304 -7.12 9.66 6.40
C SER A 304 -6.23 8.56 7.01
N LEU A 305 -4.91 8.82 7.05
CA LEU A 305 -3.95 7.90 7.69
C LEU A 305 -4.29 7.66 9.17
N ARG A 306 -4.78 8.67 9.87
CA ARG A 306 -5.26 8.56 11.26
C ARG A 306 -6.44 7.60 11.37
N GLU A 307 -7.46 7.76 10.53
CA GLU A 307 -8.61 6.85 10.49
C GLU A 307 -8.19 5.41 10.19
N TRP A 308 -7.25 5.22 9.26
CA TRP A 308 -6.69 3.89 8.95
C TRP A 308 -5.99 3.26 10.16
N ILE A 309 -5.09 3.99 10.83
CA ILE A 309 -4.38 3.51 12.03
C ILE A 309 -5.37 3.14 13.14
N LEU A 310 -6.35 4.01 13.41
CA LEU A 310 -7.38 3.77 14.43
C LEU A 310 -8.23 2.53 14.11
N ALA A 311 -8.67 2.39 12.86
CA ALA A 311 -9.43 1.23 12.42
C ALA A 311 -8.63 -0.06 12.59
N LEU A 312 -7.35 -0.08 12.20
CA LEU A 312 -6.52 -1.27 12.37
C LEU A 312 -6.33 -1.63 13.84
N HIS A 313 -6.09 -0.64 14.72
CA HIS A 313 -6.02 -0.87 16.16
C HIS A 313 -7.29 -1.50 16.73
N GLN A 314 -8.47 -1.07 16.25
CA GLN A 314 -9.74 -1.67 16.65
C GLN A 314 -9.87 -3.12 16.16
N ILE A 315 -9.48 -3.40 14.92
CA ILE A 315 -9.53 -4.76 14.36
C ILE A 315 -8.66 -5.74 15.16
N VAL A 316 -7.54 -5.27 15.70
CA VAL A 316 -6.59 -6.09 16.47
C VAL A 316 -6.70 -5.92 17.98
N ALA A 317 -7.72 -5.25 18.50
CA ALA A 317 -7.82 -4.86 19.90
C ALA A 317 -7.74 -6.07 20.86
N ASP A 318 -8.37 -7.18 20.48
CA ASP A 318 -8.43 -8.41 21.29
C ASP A 318 -7.18 -9.30 21.17
N ARG A 319 -6.20 -8.90 20.35
CA ARG A 319 -4.94 -9.65 20.19
C ARG A 319 -3.97 -9.33 21.33
N PRO A 320 -3.09 -10.28 21.72
CA PRO A 320 -2.06 -10.03 22.71
C PRO A 320 -1.23 -8.78 22.36
N LEU A 321 -0.86 -7.98 23.37
CA LEU A 321 -0.07 -6.76 23.19
C LEU A 321 1.22 -7.03 22.41
N GLU A 322 1.86 -8.17 22.61
CA GLU A 322 3.06 -8.58 21.88
C GLU A 322 2.80 -8.72 20.37
N GLU A 323 1.71 -9.38 19.95
CA GLU A 323 1.35 -9.51 18.53
C GLU A 323 1.04 -8.15 17.90
N ARG A 324 0.37 -7.29 18.65
CA ARG A 324 0.06 -5.92 18.22
C ARG A 324 1.36 -5.13 18.03
N ARG A 325 2.31 -5.19 18.98
CA ARG A 325 3.63 -4.56 18.84
C ARG A 325 4.43 -5.11 17.66
N LYS A 326 4.36 -6.42 17.40
CA LYS A 326 4.97 -7.03 16.22
C LYS A 326 4.40 -6.46 14.92
N LEU A 327 3.07 -6.37 14.81
CA LEU A 327 2.38 -5.80 13.66
C LEU A 327 2.77 -4.34 13.43
N PHE A 328 2.70 -3.50 14.47
CA PHE A 328 2.91 -2.06 14.32
C PHE A 328 4.39 -1.64 14.26
N HIS A 329 5.32 -2.43 14.81
CA HIS A 329 6.70 -1.98 14.99
C HIS A 329 7.76 -3.08 14.84
N ASP A 330 7.74 -4.11 15.69
CA ASP A 330 8.93 -4.94 15.92
C ASP A 330 9.30 -5.77 14.67
N ASN A 331 8.30 -6.24 13.91
CA ASN A 331 8.55 -6.96 12.66
C ASN A 331 9.20 -6.06 11.62
N ALA A 332 8.76 -4.81 11.49
CA ALA A 332 9.31 -3.85 10.54
C ALA A 332 10.77 -3.50 10.87
N VAL A 333 11.07 -3.23 12.13
CA VAL A 333 12.44 -2.96 12.59
C VAL A 333 13.37 -4.13 12.27
N ARG A 334 12.94 -5.36 12.58
CA ARG A 334 13.72 -6.58 12.30
C ARG A 334 13.87 -6.83 10.80
N PHE A 335 12.78 -6.77 10.05
CA PHE A 335 12.77 -7.14 8.64
C PHE A 335 13.57 -6.17 7.77
N TYR A 336 13.40 -4.86 7.99
CA TYR A 336 14.09 -3.81 7.26
C TYR A 336 15.44 -3.40 7.89
N GLN A 337 15.83 -3.99 9.04
CA GLN A 337 17.06 -3.65 9.76
C GLN A 337 17.14 -2.15 10.02
N LEU A 338 16.13 -1.63 10.73
CA LEU A 338 16.01 -0.22 11.08
C LEU A 338 16.59 0.09 12.46
N GLY A 339 17.50 -0.76 12.96
CA GLY A 339 18.11 -0.63 14.29
C GLY A 339 19.12 0.49 14.37
#